data_AF-A0A9C9Z7Q0-F1
#
_entry.id   AF-A0A9C9Z7Q0-F1
#
_cell.length_a   1.000
_cell.length_b   1.000
_cell.length_c   1.000
_cell.angle_alpha   90.00
_cell.angle_beta   90.00
_cell.angle_gamma   90.00
#
_symmetry.space_group_name_H-M   'P 1'
#
loop_
_entity.id
_entity.type
_entity.pdbx_description
1 polymer ?
#
loop_
_entity_poly.entity_id
_entity_poly.type
_entity_poly.pdbx_seq_one_letter_code
_entity_poly.pdbx_strand_id
1 'polypeptide(L)' 'MNLQELTSAEKILLAEELWDSVASEEKLFPLTDDQREELDARLASYSANPKGGDTWENVRNRISNS' A
#
# COMPACT_ATOMS: atom_id res chain seq x y z
N MET A 1 2.86 -16.54 20.48
CA MET A 1 3.38 -15.16 20.54
C MET A 1 2.24 -14.25 20.99
N ASN A 2 2.45 -13.41 22.01
CA ASN A 2 1.43 -12.46 22.45
C ASN A 2 1.67 -11.10 21.77
N LEU A 3 0.80 -10.73 20.82
CA LEU A 3 0.93 -9.48 20.06
C LEU A 3 0.88 -8.22 20.93
N GLN A 4 0.28 -8.30 22.13
CA GLN A 4 0.17 -7.15 23.02
C GLN A 4 1.49 -6.78 23.71
N GLU A 5 2.44 -7.71 23.78
CA GLU A 5 3.75 -7.50 24.40
C GLU A 5 4.76 -6.84 23.43
N LEU A 6 4.43 -6.79 22.13
CA LEU A 6 5.28 -6.19 21.11
C LEU A 6 5.17 -4.66 21.12
N THR A 7 6.32 -4.01 21.02
CA THR A 7 6.44 -2.59 20.70
C THR A 7 5.85 -2.29 19.31
N SER A 8 5.55 -1.03 19.03
CA SER A 8 5.07 -0.63 17.70
C SER A 8 6.05 -0.99 16.58
N ALA A 9 7.36 -0.90 16.84
CA ALA A 9 8.38 -1.26 15.86
C ALA A 9 8.38 -2.76 15.56
N GLU A 10 8.32 -3.61 16.59
CA GLU A 10 8.24 -5.07 16.42
C GLU A 10 6.94 -5.50 15.73
N LYS A 11 5.82 -4.80 15.99
CA LYS A 11 4.56 -5.03 15.28
C LYS A 11 4.67 -4.70 13.79
N ILE A 12 5.36 -3.63 13.43
CA ILE A 12 5.59 -3.25 12.03
C ILE A 12 6.45 -4.32 11.34
N LEU A 13 7.56 -4.73 11.96
CA LEU A 13 8.43 -5.76 11.41
C LEU A 13 7.71 -7.10 11.24
N LEU A 14 6.93 -7.51 12.24
CA LEU A 14 6.13 -8.73 12.15
C LEU A 14 5.05 -8.62 11.07
N ALA A 15 4.42 -7.45 10.92
CA ALA A 15 3.44 -7.25 9.85
C ALA A 15 4.08 -7.34 8.46
N GLU A 16 5.28 -6.79 8.29
CA GLU A 16 6.07 -6.90 7.06
C GLU A 16 6.46 -8.36 6.77
N GLU A 17 7.00 -9.08 7.76
CA GLU A 17 7.38 -10.50 7.61
C GLU A 17 6.17 -11.39 7.26
N LEU A 18 5.03 -11.16 7.91
CA LEU A 18 3.78 -11.87 7.59
C LEU A 18 3.28 -11.54 6.18
N TRP A 19 3.38 -10.27 5.77
CA TRP A 19 3.00 -9.84 4.43
C TRP A 19 3.87 -10.48 3.36
N ASP A 20 5.19 -10.50 3.55
CA ASP A 20 6.13 -11.15 2.65
C ASP A 20 5.89 -12.66 2.56
N SER A 21 5.59 -13.32 3.68
CA SER A 21 5.23 -14.74 3.70
C SER A 21 4.00 -15.02 2.82
N VAL A 22 2.93 -14.24 2.97
CA VAL A 22 1.71 -14.40 2.16
C VAL A 22 2.01 -14.11 0.69
N ALA A 23 2.74 -13.05 0.39
CA ALA A 23 3.12 -12.70 -0.98
C ALA A 23 3.98 -13.78 -1.66
N SER A 24 4.84 -14.47 -0.89
CA SER A 24 5.68 -15.56 -1.40
C SER A 24 4.90 -16.84 -1.71
N GLU A 25 3.77 -17.06 -1.02
CA GLU A 25 2.88 -18.20 -1.23
C GLU A 25 1.78 -17.90 -2.27
N GLU A 26 1.51 -16.62 -2.54
CA GLU A 26 0.55 -16.19 -3.54
C GLU A 26 1.05 -16.54 -4.95
N LYS A 27 0.22 -17.29 -5.69
CA LYS A 27 0.39 -17.38 -7.14
C LYS A 27 0.18 -15.99 -7.69
N LEU A 28 1.26 -15.36 -8.16
CA LEU A 28 1.22 -14.07 -8.84
C LEU A 28 0.15 -14.10 -9.93
N PHE A 29 -0.98 -13.45 -9.68
CA PHE A 29 -1.99 -13.24 -10.70
C PHE A 29 -1.43 -12.21 -11.68
N PRO A 30 -1.28 -12.55 -12.97
CA PRO A 30 -0.85 -11.57 -13.93
C PRO A 30 -1.87 -10.44 -13.94
N LEU A 31 -1.38 -9.19 -13.87
CA LEU A 31 -2.24 -8.03 -14.10
C LEU A 31 -2.89 -8.17 -15.48
N THR A 32 -4.18 -7.91 -15.53
CA THR A 32 -4.88 -7.71 -16.81
C THR A 32 -4.28 -6.51 -17.53
N ASP A 33 -4.46 -6.46 -18.86
CA ASP A 33 -3.92 -5.35 -19.65
C ASP A 33 -4.53 -4.00 -19.21
N ASP A 34 -5.83 -3.97 -18.91
CA ASP A 34 -6.53 -2.79 -18.38
C ASP A 34 -5.92 -2.30 -17.05
N GLN A 35 -5.57 -3.23 -16.14
CA GLN A 35 -4.93 -2.87 -14.87
C GLN A 35 -3.52 -2.33 -15.09
N ARG A 36 -2.77 -2.88 -16.05
CA ARG A 36 -1.43 -2.39 -16.38
C ARG A 36 -1.49 -1.00 -16.98
N GLU A 37 -2.40 -0.77 -17.91
CA GLU A 37 -2.61 0.54 -18.54
C GLU A 37 -2.98 1.63 -17.52
N GLU A 38 -3.87 1.32 -16.57
CA GLU A 38 -4.22 2.26 -15.49
C GLU A 38 -3.02 2.59 -14.60
N LEU A 39 -2.18 1.59 -14.26
CA LEU A 39 -0.98 1.83 -13.47
C LEU A 39 0.03 2.71 -14.22
N ASP A 40 0.25 2.44 -15.50
CA ASP A 40 1.15 3.23 -16.35
C ASP A 40 0.65 4.68 -16.48
N ALA A 41 -0.66 4.88 -16.66
CA ALA A 41 -1.29 6.20 -16.72
C ALA A 41 -1.11 6.98 -15.41
N ARG A 42 -1.33 6.33 -14.25
CA ARG A 42 -1.12 6.95 -12.93
C ARG A 42 0.34 7.31 -12.69
N LEU A 43 1.27 6.44 -13.10
CA LEU A 43 2.70 6.67 -12.94
C LEU A 43 3.18 7.84 -13.82
N ALA A 44 2.68 7.93 -15.05
CA ALA A 44 2.93 9.06 -15.95
C ALA A 44 2.36 10.38 -15.38
N SER A 45 1.14 10.33 -14.84
CA SER A 45 0.50 11.49 -14.19
C SER A 45 1.31 11.98 -12.98
N TYR A 46 1.75 11.07 -12.11
CA TYR A 46 2.60 11.40 -10.98
C TYR A 46 3.96 11.95 -11.41
N SER A 47 4.55 11.39 -12.47
CA SER A 47 5.83 11.88 -13.01
C SER A 47 5.71 13.30 -13.58
N ALA A 48 4.59 13.60 -14.24
CA ALA A 48 4.28 14.93 -14.76
C ALA A 48 3.93 15.95 -13.65
N ASN A 49 3.31 15.49 -12.56
CA ASN A 49 2.95 16.31 -11.41
C ASN A 49 3.17 15.57 -10.07
N PRO A 50 4.41 15.59 -9.53
CA PRO A 50 4.73 14.89 -8.28
C PRO A 50 3.99 15.43 -7.05
N LYS A 51 3.44 16.66 -7.15
CA LYS A 51 2.65 17.31 -6.10
C LYS A 51 1.14 17.21 -6.32
N GLY A 52 0.71 16.41 -7.30
CA GLY A 52 -0.71 16.18 -7.58
C GLY A 52 -1.41 15.28 -6.56
N GLY A 53 -0.63 14.54 -5.76
CA GLY A 53 -1.13 13.77 -4.62
C GLY A 53 -1.41 14.64 -3.40
N ASP A 54 -1.99 14.04 -2.37
CA ASP A 54 -2.30 14.67 -1.11
C ASP A 54 -1.68 13.89 0.05
N THR A 55 -1.51 14.53 1.21
CA THR A 55 -0.95 13.83 2.37
C THR A 55 -1.92 12.78 2.88
N TRP A 56 -1.40 11.72 3.49
CA TRP A 56 -2.24 10.71 4.13
C TRP A 56 -3.17 11.30 5.19
N GLU A 57 -2.71 12.32 5.91
CA GLU A 57 -3.52 13.05 6.89
C GLU A 57 -4.75 13.71 6.23
N ASN A 58 -4.54 14.44 5.13
CA ASN A 58 -5.64 15.08 4.39
C ASN A 58 -6.60 14.04 3.78
N VAL A 59 -6.07 12.94 3.22
CA VAL A 59 -6.87 11.83 2.70
C VAL A 59 -7.73 11.21 3.81
N ARG A 60 -7.11 10.88 4.95
CA ARG A 60 -7.81 10.32 6.12
C ARG A 60 -8.88 11.28 6.63
N ASN A 61 -8.59 12.57 6.71
CA ASN A 61 -9.57 13.57 7.14
C ASN A 61 -10.79 13.63 6.21
N ARG A 62 -10.62 13.45 4.90
CA ARG A 62 -11.75 13.36 3.96
C ARG A 62 -12.60 12.10 4.21
N ILE A 63 -11.95 10.95 4.36
CA ILE A 63 -12.63 9.65 4.49
C ILE A 63 -13.32 9.52 5.86
N SER A 64 -12.70 9.99 6.94
CA SER A 64 -13.23 9.87 8.31
C SER A 64 -14.32 10.89 8.65
N ASN A 65 -14.43 12.00 7.90
CA ASN A 65 -15.50 12.99 8.05
C ASN A 65 -16.69 12.75 7.10
N SER A 66 -16.77 11.55 6.50
CA SER A 66 -17.87 11.11 5.63
C SER A 66 -18.90 10.27 6.37
#